data_AF-H8L5V2-F1
#
_entry.id   AF-H8L5V2-F1
#
_cell.length_a   1.000
_cell.length_b   1.000
_cell.length_c   1.000
_cell.angle_alpha   90.00
_cell.angle_beta   90.00
_cell.angle_gamma   90.00
#
_symmetry.space_group_name_H-M   'P 1'
#
loop_
_entity.id
_entity.type
_entity.pdbx_description
1 polymer ?
#
loop_
_entity_poly.entity_id
_entity_poly.type
_entity_poly.pdbx_seq_one_letter_code
_entity_poly.pdbx_strand_id
1 'polypeptide(L)'
;MSSHYEPAVARASVAPGSVSASSTKDVLQSIGVYVPESMHVALKDVAARQGKKFSVLVREMVEDSYEKFESAIKVQSPRKLLDSHERKVASYSGKSSQWMARVDRPFSLELKLTAKEYGRSASQIVGGLLAEALSHCSETLEAPAVSQQDIQQAQAAMQAIVGPKVTALADFMGLSGKRLLVNELLAGMVRAPSVLLDKMADFFSLPRDVVAQTVRCNFQQLPAPSFSAPNGQPRVLTEPVSWNEAVKALNLPAEEEAQLLALED
;
A
#
# COMPACT_ATOMS: atom_id res chain seq x y z
N MET A 1 68.09 -26.45 -1.92
CA MET A 1 66.63 -26.68 -2.05
C MET A 1 65.98 -25.31 -2.15
N SER A 2 65.81 -24.79 -3.37
CA SER A 2 65.25 -23.45 -3.63
C SER A 2 63.73 -23.55 -3.77
N SER A 3 63.01 -22.89 -2.87
CA SER A 3 61.56 -22.74 -2.92
C SER A 3 61.20 -21.66 -3.93
N HIS A 4 60.72 -22.03 -5.11
CA HIS A 4 60.13 -21.09 -6.06
C HIS A 4 58.69 -20.77 -5.62
N TYR A 5 58.48 -19.54 -5.16
CA TYR A 5 57.15 -18.97 -4.99
C TYR A 5 56.75 -18.29 -6.29
N GLU A 6 55.66 -18.74 -6.91
CA GLU A 6 55.07 -18.14 -8.11
C GLU A 6 53.78 -17.40 -7.70
N PRO A 7 53.67 -16.08 -7.93
CA PRO A 7 52.49 -15.33 -7.52
C PRO A 7 51.32 -15.61 -8.49
N ALA A 8 50.13 -15.88 -7.95
CA ALA A 8 48.92 -16.05 -8.75
C ALA A 8 48.49 -14.69 -9.36
N VAL A 9 48.70 -14.53 -10.67
CA VAL A 9 48.23 -13.39 -11.46
C VAL A 9 46.70 -13.44 -11.57
N ALA A 10 46.05 -12.29 -11.45
CA ALA A 10 44.61 -12.13 -11.60
C ALA A 10 44.14 -12.56 -12.99
N ARG A 11 43.30 -13.61 -13.06
CA ARG A 11 42.61 -14.02 -14.30
C ARG A 11 41.42 -13.10 -14.59
N ALA A 12 41.72 -11.89 -15.04
CA ALA A 12 40.83 -11.19 -15.96
C ALA A 12 41.23 -11.59 -17.38
N SER A 13 40.24 -11.85 -18.24
CA SER A 13 40.34 -12.11 -19.70
C SER A 13 40.42 -13.58 -20.14
N VAL A 14 39.26 -14.25 -20.17
CA VAL A 14 38.98 -15.29 -21.19
C VAL A 14 37.59 -15.00 -21.76
N ALA A 15 37.52 -14.71 -23.06
CA ALA A 15 36.30 -14.48 -23.84
C ALA A 15 35.76 -15.84 -24.39
N PRO A 16 34.52 -15.92 -24.92
CA PRO A 16 33.54 -16.91 -24.51
C PRO A 16 33.66 -18.22 -25.29
N GLY A 17 33.88 -19.33 -24.58
CA GLY A 17 33.59 -20.66 -25.09
C GLY A 17 32.08 -20.91 -25.00
N SER A 18 31.49 -21.32 -26.12
CA SER A 18 30.11 -21.76 -26.26
C SER A 18 29.83 -22.99 -25.39
N VAL A 19 29.53 -22.76 -24.11
CA VAL A 19 28.97 -23.79 -23.24
C VAL A 19 27.46 -23.78 -23.44
N SER A 20 26.97 -24.86 -24.05
CA SER A 20 25.58 -25.33 -24.02
C SER A 20 24.83 -24.78 -22.80
N ALA A 21 23.73 -24.06 -23.05
CA ALA A 21 22.80 -23.58 -22.04
C ALA A 21 22.13 -24.77 -21.33
N SER A 22 22.89 -25.39 -20.44
CA SER A 22 22.38 -26.30 -19.42
C SER A 22 21.50 -25.47 -18.50
N SER A 23 20.20 -25.56 -18.73
CA SER A 23 19.10 -25.16 -17.85
C SER A 23 19.52 -25.14 -16.38
N THR A 24 19.95 -23.98 -15.91
CA THR A 24 20.18 -23.73 -14.49
C THR A 24 18.82 -23.29 -13.99
N LYS A 25 18.12 -24.15 -13.25
CA LYS A 25 17.06 -23.69 -12.35
C LYS A 25 17.62 -22.50 -11.59
N ASP A 26 17.00 -21.33 -11.73
CA ASP A 26 17.42 -20.13 -11.02
C ASP A 26 17.56 -20.45 -9.53
N VAL A 27 18.79 -20.36 -9.03
CA VAL A 27 19.10 -20.74 -7.65
C VAL A 27 18.56 -19.64 -6.76
N LEU A 28 17.47 -19.94 -6.06
CA LEU A 28 16.87 -19.03 -5.09
C LEU A 28 17.81 -18.83 -3.90
N GLN A 29 18.03 -17.57 -3.52
CA GLN A 29 18.71 -17.23 -2.28
C GLN A 29 17.69 -16.92 -1.18
N SER A 30 18.08 -17.26 0.05
CA SER A 30 17.26 -17.00 1.23
C SER A 30 17.76 -15.78 1.99
N ILE A 31 16.85 -14.88 2.34
CA ILE A 31 17.09 -13.75 3.24
C ILE A 31 16.29 -14.02 4.51
N GLY A 32 16.96 -13.96 5.66
CA GLY A 32 16.27 -14.00 6.95
C GLY A 32 15.51 -12.70 7.17
N VAL A 33 14.19 -12.81 7.33
CA VAL A 33 13.27 -11.69 7.58
C VAL A 33 12.75 -11.81 8.99
N TYR A 34 12.92 -10.74 9.77
CA TYR A 34 12.49 -10.64 11.16
C TYR A 34 11.40 -9.58 11.29
N VAL A 35 10.15 -10.02 11.49
CA VAL A 35 8.97 -9.15 11.54
C VAL A 35 7.99 -9.62 12.63
N PRO A 36 7.10 -8.73 13.12
CA PRO A 36 6.05 -9.11 14.08
C PRO A 36 5.16 -10.25 13.59
N GLU A 37 4.63 -11.03 14.53
CA GLU A 37 3.78 -12.19 14.24
C GLU A 37 2.55 -11.81 13.41
N SER A 38 1.85 -10.72 13.75
CA SER A 38 0.63 -10.33 13.02
C SER A 38 0.91 -9.91 11.57
N MET A 39 2.11 -9.40 11.27
CA MET A 39 2.53 -9.14 9.89
C MET A 39 2.73 -10.43 9.09
N HIS A 40 3.33 -11.45 9.71
CA HIS A 40 3.51 -12.75 9.06
C HIS A 40 2.18 -13.46 8.81
N VAL A 41 1.23 -13.33 9.75
CA VAL A 41 -0.16 -13.80 9.58
C VAL A 41 -0.84 -13.08 8.42
N ALA A 42 -0.76 -11.74 8.36
CA ALA A 42 -1.32 -10.95 7.28
C ALA A 42 -0.80 -11.39 5.90
N LEU A 43 0.50 -11.64 5.75
CA LEU A 43 1.07 -12.18 4.51
C LEU A 43 0.52 -13.56 4.13
N LYS A 44 0.30 -14.44 5.11
CA LYS A 44 -0.31 -15.76 4.87
C LYS A 44 -1.75 -15.63 4.42
N ASP A 45 -2.51 -14.71 5.00
CA ASP A 45 -3.91 -14.47 4.65
C ASP A 45 -4.04 -13.92 3.23
N VAL A 46 -3.14 -13.01 2.82
CA VAL A 46 -3.08 -12.54 1.43
C VAL A 46 -2.74 -13.69 0.48
N ALA A 47 -1.80 -14.57 0.86
CA ALA A 47 -1.42 -15.71 0.03
C ALA A 47 -2.60 -16.67 -0.17
N ALA A 48 -3.31 -16.99 0.92
CA ALA A 48 -4.49 -17.84 0.88
C ALA A 48 -5.61 -17.24 0.01
N ARG A 49 -5.90 -15.95 0.17
CA ARG A 49 -6.92 -15.25 -0.63
C ARG A 49 -6.59 -15.20 -2.12
N GLN A 50 -5.32 -15.05 -2.48
CA GLN A 50 -4.89 -15.07 -3.88
C GLN A 50 -4.71 -16.50 -4.44
N GLY A 51 -4.94 -17.55 -3.64
CA GLY A 51 -4.68 -18.93 -4.04
C GLY A 51 -3.20 -19.21 -4.36
N LYS A 52 -2.28 -18.40 -3.82
CA LYS A 52 -0.85 -18.48 -4.09
C LYS A 52 -0.12 -19.18 -2.94
N LYS A 53 0.99 -19.85 -3.28
CA LYS A 53 1.94 -20.30 -2.26
C LYS A 53 2.57 -19.08 -1.60
N PHE A 54 2.69 -19.10 -0.28
CA PHE A 54 3.31 -18.01 0.50
C PHE A 54 4.66 -17.54 -0.07
N SER A 55 5.54 -18.47 -0.44
CA SER A 55 6.85 -18.14 -1.00
C SER A 55 6.80 -17.46 -2.37
N VAL A 56 5.75 -17.73 -3.17
CA VAL A 56 5.54 -17.09 -4.48
C VAL A 56 5.05 -15.67 -4.26
N LEU A 57 4.03 -15.51 -3.40
CA LEU A 57 3.51 -14.19 -3.04
C LEU A 57 4.61 -13.29 -2.48
N VAL A 58 5.40 -13.77 -1.51
CA VAL A 58 6.47 -12.96 -0.90
C VAL A 58 7.47 -12.48 -1.94
N ARG A 59 7.83 -13.33 -2.92
CA ARG A 59 8.77 -12.92 -3.96
C ARG A 59 8.18 -11.80 -4.82
N GLU A 60 6.99 -12.02 -5.36
CA GLU A 60 6.28 -11.04 -6.19
C GLU A 60 6.10 -9.71 -5.44
N MET A 61 5.66 -9.76 -4.18
CA MET A 61 5.46 -8.56 -3.37
C MET A 61 6.76 -7.78 -3.12
N VAL A 62 7.87 -8.48 -2.89
CA VAL A 62 9.17 -7.82 -2.67
C VAL A 62 9.70 -7.23 -3.97
N GLU A 63 9.59 -7.94 -5.09
CA GLU A 63 9.99 -7.46 -6.42
C GLU A 63 9.18 -6.21 -6.82
N ASP A 64 7.86 -6.31 -6.82
CA ASP A 64 6.95 -5.20 -7.17
C ASP A 64 7.17 -3.98 -6.27
N SER A 65 7.37 -4.20 -4.97
CA SER A 65 7.56 -3.09 -4.02
C SER A 65 8.95 -2.49 -4.13
N TYR A 66 9.95 -3.27 -4.52
CA TYR A 66 11.30 -2.76 -4.77
C TYR A 66 11.31 -1.86 -6.00
N GLU A 67 10.64 -2.24 -7.09
CA GLU A 67 10.51 -1.39 -8.28
C GLU A 67 9.80 -0.05 -7.97
N LYS A 68 8.78 -0.10 -7.12
CA LYS A 68 8.09 1.10 -6.62
C LYS A 68 9.01 1.95 -5.75
N PHE A 69 9.80 1.33 -4.88
CA PHE A 69 10.80 2.02 -4.08
C PHE A 69 11.83 2.73 -4.97
N GLU A 70 12.40 2.04 -5.96
CA GLU A 70 13.34 2.61 -6.94
C GLU A 70 12.76 3.78 -7.74
N SER A 71 11.46 3.71 -8.04
CA SER A 71 10.75 4.82 -8.67
C SER A 71 10.54 6.00 -7.70
N ALA A 72 10.20 5.72 -6.45
CA ALA A 72 9.89 6.74 -5.45
C ALA A 72 11.14 7.51 -4.98
N ILE A 73 12.30 6.87 -4.91
CA ILE A 73 13.55 7.53 -4.51
C ILE A 73 14.04 8.58 -5.52
N LYS A 74 13.51 8.60 -6.75
CA LYS A 74 13.82 9.63 -7.75
C LYS A 74 13.21 11.00 -7.40
N VAL A 75 12.16 11.00 -6.58
CA VAL A 75 11.38 12.20 -6.24
C VAL A 75 11.29 12.45 -4.73
N GLN A 76 11.61 11.46 -3.91
CA GLN A 76 11.55 11.53 -2.45
C GLN A 76 12.88 11.10 -1.82
N SER A 77 13.12 11.55 -0.59
CA SER A 77 14.31 11.14 0.17
C SER A 77 14.26 9.63 0.48
N PRO A 78 15.27 8.83 0.08
CA PRO A 78 15.30 7.39 0.37
C PRO A 78 15.21 7.07 1.85
N ARG A 79 15.86 7.88 2.70
CA ARG A 79 15.82 7.70 4.15
C ARG A 79 14.41 7.88 4.71
N LYS A 80 13.70 8.94 4.30
CA LYS A 80 12.31 9.18 4.74
C LYS A 80 11.36 8.06 4.30
N LEU A 81 11.56 7.52 3.09
CA LEU A 81 10.83 6.37 2.57
C LEU A 81 11.06 5.12 3.42
N LEU A 82 12.32 4.78 3.67
CA LEU A 82 12.68 3.62 4.49
C LEU A 82 12.19 3.77 5.94
N ASP A 83 12.27 4.97 6.53
CA ASP A 83 11.72 5.25 7.86
C ASP A 83 10.19 5.13 7.89
N SER A 84 9.51 5.44 6.78
CA SER A 84 8.07 5.18 6.61
C SER A 84 7.77 3.68 6.59
N HIS A 85 8.54 2.91 5.81
CA HIS A 85 8.40 1.46 5.75
C HIS A 85 8.65 0.80 7.11
N GLU A 86 9.66 1.25 7.86
CA GLU A 86 9.93 0.76 9.22
C GLU A 86 8.78 1.06 10.19
N ARG A 87 8.17 2.26 10.10
CA ARG A 87 6.96 2.58 10.86
C ARG A 87 5.79 1.66 10.51
N LYS A 88 5.62 1.29 9.23
CA LYS A 88 4.61 0.31 8.80
C LYS A 88 4.91 -1.09 9.35
N VAL A 89 6.16 -1.51 9.44
CA VAL A 89 6.51 -2.78 10.11
C VAL A 89 6.16 -2.70 11.61
N ALA A 90 6.47 -1.57 12.25
CA ALA A 90 6.24 -1.36 13.67
C ALA A 90 4.75 -1.21 14.06
N SER A 91 3.84 -0.95 13.11
CA SER A 91 2.40 -0.91 13.39
C SER A 91 1.79 -2.31 13.59
N TYR A 92 2.51 -3.37 13.22
CA TYR A 92 2.09 -4.74 13.50
C TYR A 92 2.47 -5.16 14.93
N SER A 93 1.70 -6.08 15.50
CA SER A 93 1.78 -6.50 16.90
C SER A 93 2.36 -7.92 17.04
N GLY A 94 2.67 -8.28 18.29
CA GLY A 94 3.18 -9.60 18.64
C GLY A 94 4.71 -9.69 18.65
N LYS A 95 5.21 -10.87 19.05
CA LYS A 95 6.66 -11.12 19.11
C LYS A 95 7.21 -11.24 17.70
N SER A 96 8.31 -10.55 17.42
CA SER A 96 9.00 -10.71 16.16
C SER A 96 9.57 -12.12 16.02
N SER A 97 9.39 -12.71 14.84
CA SER A 97 9.88 -14.05 14.53
C SER A 97 10.67 -14.02 13.22
N GLN A 98 11.68 -14.89 13.11
CA GLN A 98 12.49 -15.00 11.92
C GLN A 98 11.94 -16.08 10.97
N TRP A 99 11.84 -15.74 9.69
CA TRP A 99 11.54 -16.69 8.62
C TRP A 99 12.36 -16.36 7.36
N MET A 100 12.34 -17.23 6.36
CA MET A 100 13.23 -17.14 5.20
C MET A 100 12.46 -16.73 3.93
N ALA A 101 12.69 -15.51 3.45
CA ALA A 101 12.21 -15.07 2.14
C ALA A 101 13.11 -15.63 1.04
N ARG A 102 12.53 -16.30 0.04
CA ARG A 102 13.27 -16.88 -1.09
C ARG A 102 13.08 -16.04 -2.34
N VAL A 103 14.15 -15.39 -2.76
CA VAL A 103 14.20 -14.50 -3.93
C VAL A 103 15.28 -14.96 -4.90
N ASP A 104 15.23 -14.48 -6.13
CA ASP A 104 16.21 -14.84 -7.13
C ASP A 104 17.59 -14.30 -6.77
N ARG A 105 18.65 -15.03 -7.14
CA ARG A 105 20.03 -14.67 -6.78
C ARG A 105 20.46 -13.24 -7.14
N PRO A 106 20.25 -12.73 -8.38
CA PRO A 106 20.64 -11.36 -8.71
C PRO A 106 19.88 -10.35 -7.84
N PHE A 107 18.58 -10.56 -7.67
CA PHE A 107 17.74 -9.70 -6.85
C PHE A 107 18.12 -9.73 -5.36
N SER A 108 18.53 -10.89 -4.82
CA SER A 108 19.07 -10.97 -3.46
C SER A 108 20.33 -10.11 -3.27
N LEU A 109 21.18 -10.00 -4.29
CA LEU A 109 22.39 -9.19 -4.22
C LEU A 109 22.03 -7.70 -4.25
N GLU A 110 21.10 -7.30 -5.11
CA GLU A 110 20.58 -5.93 -5.16
C GLU A 110 20.01 -5.51 -3.81
N LEU A 111 19.10 -6.29 -3.23
CA LEU A 111 18.54 -6.01 -1.90
C LEU A 111 19.61 -5.84 -0.81
N LYS A 112 20.70 -6.63 -0.85
CA LYS A 112 21.81 -6.52 0.09
C LYS A 112 22.68 -5.28 -0.15
N LEU A 113 22.89 -4.90 -1.41
CA LEU A 113 23.61 -3.68 -1.77
C LEU A 113 22.81 -2.45 -1.36
N THR A 114 21.52 -2.41 -1.64
CA THR A 114 20.58 -1.36 -1.23
C THR A 114 20.54 -1.24 0.30
N ALA A 115 20.48 -2.36 1.01
CA ALA A 115 20.57 -2.37 2.46
C ALA A 115 21.87 -1.70 2.95
N LYS A 116 23.01 -2.06 2.35
CA LYS A 116 24.31 -1.47 2.69
C LYS A 116 24.37 0.03 2.37
N GLU A 117 23.87 0.45 1.20
CA GLU A 117 23.85 1.84 0.76
C GLU A 117 23.10 2.75 1.74
N TYR A 118 21.96 2.28 2.23
CA TYR A 118 21.10 3.04 3.13
C TYR A 118 21.32 2.76 4.62
N GLY A 119 22.35 1.99 4.98
CA GLY A 119 22.67 1.69 6.39
C GLY A 119 21.56 0.92 7.09
N ARG A 120 20.95 -0.04 6.39
CA ARG A 120 19.91 -0.94 6.87
C ARG A 120 20.35 -2.40 6.72
N SER A 121 19.71 -3.30 7.44
CA SER A 121 19.87 -4.74 7.21
C SER A 121 18.99 -5.21 6.04
N ALA A 122 19.38 -6.29 5.38
CA ALA A 122 18.54 -6.90 4.34
C ALA A 122 17.15 -7.32 4.88
N SER A 123 17.08 -7.72 6.17
CA SER A 123 15.81 -7.98 6.85
C SER A 123 14.93 -6.73 6.95
N GLN A 124 15.50 -5.57 7.28
CA GLN A 124 14.76 -4.31 7.36
C GLN A 124 14.25 -3.87 5.99
N ILE A 125 15.07 -4.00 4.94
CA ILE A 125 14.65 -3.69 3.56
C ILE A 125 13.49 -4.61 3.16
N VAL A 126 13.66 -5.94 3.26
CA VAL A 126 12.63 -6.89 2.83
C VAL A 126 11.36 -6.77 3.68
N GLY A 127 11.49 -6.66 5.00
CA GLY A 127 10.35 -6.44 5.89
C GLY A 127 9.62 -5.13 5.60
N GLY A 128 10.36 -4.05 5.39
CA GLY A 128 9.79 -2.76 5.03
C GLY A 128 9.03 -2.79 3.69
N LEU A 129 9.61 -3.41 2.66
CA LEU A 129 8.96 -3.59 1.35
C LEU A 129 7.69 -4.42 1.46
N LEU A 130 7.70 -5.49 2.26
CA LEU A 130 6.52 -6.31 2.51
C LEU A 130 5.44 -5.53 3.27
N ALA A 131 5.80 -4.71 4.26
CA ALA A 131 4.85 -3.89 4.99
C ALA A 131 4.26 -2.78 4.11
N GLU A 132 5.06 -2.21 3.23
CA GLU A 132 4.61 -1.28 2.19
C GLU A 132 3.60 -1.98 1.27
N ALA A 133 3.96 -3.14 0.72
CA ALA A 133 3.11 -3.95 -0.13
C ALA A 133 1.76 -4.26 0.54
N LEU A 134 1.79 -4.70 1.80
CA LEU A 134 0.60 -4.97 2.60
C LEU A 134 -0.28 -3.74 2.80
N SER A 135 0.31 -2.55 2.91
CA SER A 135 -0.48 -1.31 3.03
C SER A 135 -1.27 -0.98 1.75
N HIS A 136 -0.81 -1.49 0.60
CA HIS A 136 -1.52 -1.41 -0.68
C HIS A 136 -2.42 -2.62 -0.94
N CYS A 137 -2.15 -3.74 -0.28
CA CYS A 137 -3.10 -4.83 -0.11
C CYS A 137 -4.19 -4.34 0.86
N SER A 138 -5.10 -3.56 0.29
CA SER A 138 -6.32 -3.01 0.87
C SER A 138 -6.87 -3.83 2.07
N GLU A 139 -6.87 -5.15 2.07
CA GLU A 139 -7.53 -5.96 3.12
C GLU A 139 -6.65 -6.43 4.30
N THR A 140 -5.49 -5.82 4.60
CA THR A 140 -4.63 -6.28 5.71
C THR A 140 -4.23 -5.19 6.71
N LEU A 141 -5.17 -4.80 7.57
CA LEU A 141 -4.89 -4.42 8.95
C LEU A 141 -6.05 -4.97 9.79
N GLU A 142 -5.72 -5.65 10.89
CA GLU A 142 -6.66 -6.20 11.87
C GLU A 142 -7.48 -5.08 12.54
N ALA A 143 -8.49 -4.58 11.84
CA ALA A 143 -9.74 -4.17 12.47
C ALA A 143 -10.54 -5.46 12.77
N PRO A 144 -11.41 -5.49 13.81
CA PRO A 144 -12.30 -6.63 14.05
C PRO A 144 -12.90 -7.06 12.72
N ALA A 145 -12.69 -8.33 12.33
CA ALA A 145 -12.97 -8.84 11.00
C ALA A 145 -14.36 -8.36 10.56
N VAL A 146 -14.38 -7.28 9.80
CA VAL A 146 -15.62 -6.69 9.33
C VAL A 146 -16.19 -7.75 8.42
N SER A 147 -17.28 -8.39 8.86
CA SER A 147 -17.77 -9.53 8.10
C SER A 147 -18.20 -9.03 6.72
N GLN A 148 -18.02 -9.85 5.70
CA GLN A 148 -18.46 -9.49 4.35
C GLN A 148 -19.96 -9.14 4.34
N GLN A 149 -20.74 -9.74 5.24
CA GLN A 149 -22.14 -9.42 5.47
C GLN A 149 -22.33 -7.99 6.03
N ASP A 150 -21.51 -7.56 6.99
CA ASP A 150 -21.55 -6.19 7.53
C ASP A 150 -21.19 -5.17 6.46
N ILE A 151 -20.19 -5.47 5.61
CA ILE A 151 -19.84 -4.62 4.45
C ILE A 151 -21.03 -4.52 3.51
N GLN A 152 -21.65 -5.64 3.12
CA GLN A 152 -22.79 -5.64 2.20
C GLN A 152 -23.99 -4.87 2.76
N GLN A 153 -24.29 -5.03 4.04
CA GLN A 153 -25.36 -4.27 4.70
C GLN A 153 -25.05 -2.78 4.74
N ALA A 154 -23.81 -2.41 5.07
CA ALA A 154 -23.35 -1.02 5.07
C ALA A 154 -23.39 -0.42 3.65
N GLN A 155 -22.96 -1.15 2.62
CA GLN A 155 -23.05 -0.74 1.22
C GLN A 155 -24.50 -0.46 0.82
N ALA A 156 -25.43 -1.35 1.15
CA ALA A 156 -26.85 -1.16 0.88
C ALA A 156 -27.43 0.07 1.61
N ALA A 157 -27.05 0.28 2.88
CA ALA A 157 -27.46 1.45 3.64
C ALA A 157 -26.93 2.76 3.03
N MET A 158 -25.66 2.80 2.61
CA MET A 158 -25.05 3.96 1.96
C MET A 158 -25.67 4.24 0.58
N GLN A 159 -25.92 3.21 -0.23
CA GLN A 159 -26.59 3.35 -1.54
C GLN A 159 -28.03 3.85 -1.42
N ALA A 160 -28.70 3.58 -0.29
CA ALA A 160 -30.05 4.07 -0.02
C ALA A 160 -30.09 5.56 0.39
N ILE A 161 -28.93 6.22 0.59
CA ILE A 161 -28.83 7.65 0.85
C ILE A 161 -28.92 8.40 -0.49
N VAL A 162 -30.15 8.77 -0.85
CA VAL A 162 -30.44 9.55 -2.06
C VAL A 162 -31.30 10.78 -1.75
N GLY A 163 -31.16 11.81 -2.57
CA GLY A 163 -32.00 13.02 -2.52
C GLY A 163 -31.97 13.73 -1.16
N PRO A 164 -33.12 13.92 -0.48
CA PRO A 164 -33.16 14.62 0.82
C PRO A 164 -32.26 14.01 1.89
N LYS A 165 -32.06 12.69 1.88
CA LYS A 165 -31.20 12.00 2.86
C LYS A 165 -29.72 12.40 2.75
N VAL A 166 -29.24 12.69 1.53
CA VAL A 166 -27.88 13.21 1.31
C VAL A 166 -27.72 14.58 1.99
N THR A 167 -28.78 15.39 2.00
CA THR A 167 -28.78 16.70 2.67
C THR A 167 -28.68 16.54 4.18
N ALA A 168 -29.49 15.64 4.75
CA ALA A 168 -29.44 15.36 6.18
C ALA A 168 -28.06 14.86 6.63
N LEU A 169 -27.43 13.98 5.84
CA LEU A 169 -26.07 13.53 6.10
C LEU A 169 -25.06 14.68 5.95
N ALA A 170 -25.20 15.51 4.92
CA ALA A 170 -24.34 16.68 4.70
C ALA A 170 -24.41 17.63 5.90
N ASP A 171 -25.60 17.94 6.39
CA ASP A 171 -25.81 18.82 7.54
C ASP A 171 -25.22 18.20 8.82
N PHE A 172 -25.44 16.90 9.05
CA PHE A 172 -24.85 16.16 10.17
C PHE A 172 -23.31 16.21 10.15
N MET A 173 -22.72 16.11 8.95
CA MET A 173 -21.27 16.14 8.76
C MET A 173 -20.68 17.56 8.87
N GLY A 174 -21.50 18.62 8.90
CA GLY A 174 -21.03 20.01 8.80
C GLY A 174 -20.67 20.42 7.37
N LEU A 175 -21.19 19.70 6.38
CA LEU A 175 -20.98 19.88 4.94
C LEU A 175 -22.25 20.42 4.26
N SER A 176 -23.03 21.25 4.96
CA SER A 176 -24.28 21.82 4.43
C SER A 176 -24.09 22.43 3.05
N GLY A 177 -25.00 22.09 2.12
CA GLY A 177 -24.95 22.50 0.72
C GLY A 177 -23.94 21.74 -0.16
N LYS A 178 -23.06 20.92 0.41
CA LYS A 178 -21.96 20.23 -0.32
C LYS A 178 -22.32 18.77 -0.65
N ARG A 179 -23.51 18.56 -1.22
CA ARG A 179 -24.07 17.22 -1.53
C ARG A 179 -23.18 16.40 -2.45
N LEU A 180 -22.51 17.04 -3.41
CA LEU A 180 -21.61 16.38 -4.35
C LEU A 180 -20.42 15.75 -3.61
N LEU A 181 -19.78 16.51 -2.72
CA LEU A 181 -18.67 16.03 -1.90
C LEU A 181 -19.09 14.87 -1.00
N VAL A 182 -20.31 14.91 -0.42
CA VAL A 182 -20.85 13.81 0.38
C VAL A 182 -21.08 12.55 -0.46
N ASN A 183 -21.61 12.69 -1.68
CA ASN A 183 -21.76 11.55 -2.59
C ASN A 183 -20.39 10.96 -2.99
N GLU A 184 -19.38 11.81 -3.21
CA GLU A 184 -18.02 11.37 -3.52
C GLU A 184 -17.37 10.64 -2.34
N LEU A 185 -17.62 11.08 -1.10
CA LEU A 185 -17.21 10.37 0.12
C LEU A 185 -17.90 9.01 0.25
N LEU A 186 -19.22 8.95 0.06
CA LEU A 186 -19.98 7.69 0.11
C LEU A 186 -19.53 6.70 -0.98
N ALA A 187 -19.19 7.19 -2.17
CA ALA A 187 -18.66 6.39 -3.26
C ALA A 187 -17.19 5.98 -3.05
N GLY A 188 -16.50 6.55 -2.05
CA GLY A 188 -15.07 6.33 -1.80
C GLY A 188 -14.13 7.00 -2.81
N MET A 189 -14.64 7.92 -3.63
CA MET A 189 -13.82 8.67 -4.62
C MET A 189 -12.90 9.69 -3.97
N VAL A 190 -13.28 10.20 -2.79
CA VAL A 190 -12.48 11.15 -2.00
C VAL A 190 -12.05 10.46 -0.70
N ARG A 191 -10.78 10.61 -0.35
CA ARG A 191 -10.26 10.14 0.94
C ARG A 191 -10.87 10.99 2.06
N ALA A 192 -11.74 10.38 2.85
CA ALA A 192 -12.37 11.02 4.00
C ALA A 192 -11.33 11.31 5.10
N PRO A 193 -11.25 12.55 5.61
CA PRO A 193 -10.55 12.84 6.86
C PRO A 193 -11.14 12.07 8.04
N SER A 194 -10.33 11.81 9.06
CA SER A 194 -10.72 10.99 10.21
C SER A 194 -11.99 11.48 10.89
N VAL A 195 -12.12 12.80 11.08
CA VAL A 195 -13.30 13.43 11.70
C VAL A 195 -14.58 13.17 10.89
N LEU A 196 -14.51 13.18 9.56
CA LEU A 196 -15.67 12.93 8.71
C LEU A 196 -16.04 11.45 8.67
N LEU A 197 -15.04 10.57 8.72
CA LEU A 197 -15.24 9.14 8.82
C LEU A 197 -15.94 8.75 10.13
N ASP A 198 -15.58 9.39 11.25
CA ASP A 198 -16.23 9.19 12.55
C ASP A 198 -17.70 9.64 12.51
N LYS A 199 -17.98 10.81 11.93
CA LYS A 199 -19.37 11.27 11.75
C LYS A 199 -20.20 10.34 10.86
N MET A 200 -19.58 9.76 9.82
CA MET A 200 -20.27 8.75 9.00
C MET A 200 -20.58 7.49 9.82
N ALA A 201 -19.63 7.02 10.64
CA ALA A 201 -19.85 5.90 11.55
C ALA A 201 -21.03 6.14 12.50
N ASP A 202 -21.08 7.32 13.12
CA ASP A 202 -22.17 7.73 14.00
C ASP A 202 -23.51 7.79 13.26
N PHE A 203 -23.54 8.40 12.07
CA PHE A 203 -24.77 8.55 11.27
C PHE A 203 -25.36 7.20 10.86
N PHE A 204 -24.52 6.26 10.41
CA PHE A 204 -24.97 4.92 10.04
C PHE A 204 -25.14 3.98 11.24
N SER A 205 -24.71 4.40 12.44
CA SER A 205 -24.64 3.55 13.63
C SER A 205 -23.84 2.27 13.37
N LEU A 206 -22.72 2.42 12.65
CA LEU A 206 -21.82 1.33 12.28
C LEU A 206 -20.45 1.57 12.90
N PRO A 207 -19.66 0.51 13.18
CA PRO A 207 -18.28 0.71 13.60
C PRO A 207 -17.48 1.42 12.51
N ARG A 208 -16.57 2.32 12.93
CA ARG A 208 -15.71 3.12 12.05
C ARG A 208 -15.00 2.26 11.00
N ASP A 209 -14.45 1.12 11.41
CA ASP A 209 -13.72 0.23 10.51
C ASP A 209 -14.63 -0.39 9.43
N VAL A 210 -15.90 -0.65 9.74
CA VAL A 210 -16.90 -1.10 8.76
C VAL A 210 -17.15 -0.01 7.72
N VAL A 211 -17.34 1.24 8.16
CA VAL A 211 -17.54 2.38 7.27
C VAL A 211 -16.31 2.60 6.38
N ALA A 212 -15.11 2.61 6.96
CA ALA A 212 -13.84 2.77 6.23
C ALA A 212 -13.65 1.71 5.15
N GLN A 213 -13.92 0.46 5.51
CA GLN A 213 -13.82 -0.67 4.59
C GLN A 213 -14.89 -0.60 3.50
N THR A 214 -16.11 -0.19 3.86
CA THR A 214 -17.26 -0.05 2.94
C THR A 214 -17.00 1.01 1.87
N VAL A 215 -16.56 2.22 2.24
CA VAL A 215 -16.26 3.27 1.27
C VAL A 215 -15.13 2.85 0.32
N ARG A 216 -14.14 2.10 0.81
CA ARG A 216 -13.09 1.57 -0.05
C ARG A 216 -13.60 0.51 -1.02
N CYS A 217 -14.45 -0.42 -0.56
CA CYS A 217 -15.09 -1.40 -1.43
C CYS A 217 -15.96 -0.71 -2.49
N ASN A 218 -16.67 0.37 -2.13
CA ASN A 218 -17.43 1.17 -3.08
C ASN A 218 -16.53 1.70 -4.19
N PHE A 219 -15.38 2.32 -3.85
CA PHE A 219 -14.43 2.83 -4.84
C PHE A 219 -13.91 1.74 -5.79
N GLN A 220 -13.53 0.58 -5.25
CA GLN A 220 -13.02 -0.54 -6.05
C GLN A 220 -14.08 -1.13 -7.00
N GLN A 221 -15.36 -1.02 -6.63
CA GLN A 221 -16.49 -1.49 -7.42
C GLN A 221 -17.04 -0.42 -8.37
N LEU A 222 -16.50 0.81 -8.35
CA LEU A 222 -16.92 1.84 -9.29
C LEU A 222 -16.61 1.37 -10.71
N PRO A 223 -17.61 1.38 -11.62
CA PRO A 223 -17.35 1.10 -13.02
C PRO A 223 -16.37 2.15 -13.53
N ALA A 224 -15.20 1.73 -14.04
CA ALA A 224 -14.07 2.57 -14.43
C ALA A 224 -14.52 3.95 -14.98
N PRO A 225 -14.64 4.98 -14.13
CA PRO A 225 -15.25 6.22 -14.54
C PRO A 225 -14.15 7.08 -15.15
N SER A 226 -14.40 7.60 -16.36
CA SER A 226 -13.63 8.72 -16.89
C SER A 226 -13.99 9.96 -16.07
N PHE A 227 -13.14 10.35 -15.11
CA PHE A 227 -13.30 11.61 -14.41
C PHE A 227 -12.69 12.71 -15.26
N SER A 228 -13.50 13.68 -15.69
CA SER A 228 -12.98 14.92 -16.27
C SER A 228 -12.21 15.64 -15.17
N ALA A 229 -10.88 15.59 -15.22
CA ALA A 229 -10.06 16.39 -14.32
C ALA A 229 -10.38 17.88 -14.55
N PRO A 230 -10.20 18.77 -13.54
CA PRO A 230 -10.44 20.21 -13.67
C PRO A 230 -9.68 20.87 -14.85
N ASN A 231 -8.65 20.21 -15.37
CA ASN A 231 -7.82 20.54 -16.52
C ASN A 231 -8.23 19.82 -17.83
N GLY A 232 -9.43 19.24 -17.91
CA GLY A 232 -10.06 18.77 -19.14
C GLY A 232 -9.55 17.43 -19.69
N GLN A 233 -8.62 16.77 -19.01
CA GLN A 233 -8.16 15.44 -19.40
C GLN A 233 -8.90 14.37 -18.60
N PRO A 234 -9.54 13.38 -19.25
CA PRO A 234 -10.12 12.25 -18.55
C PRO A 234 -9.00 11.46 -17.85
N ARG A 235 -9.03 11.42 -16.52
CA ARG A 235 -8.14 10.59 -15.72
C ARG A 235 -8.92 9.38 -15.24
N VAL A 236 -8.37 8.18 -15.46
CA VAL A 236 -8.84 6.98 -14.79
C VAL A 236 -8.38 7.07 -13.35
N LEU A 237 -9.31 7.13 -12.41
CA LEU A 237 -8.99 7.13 -10.99
C LEU A 237 -8.51 5.73 -10.59
N THR A 238 -7.21 5.59 -10.35
CA THR A 238 -6.60 4.36 -9.81
C THR A 238 -6.58 4.35 -8.28
N GLU A 239 -6.77 5.51 -7.66
CA GLU A 239 -6.81 5.73 -6.23
C GLU A 239 -7.79 6.86 -5.89
N PRO A 240 -8.34 6.91 -4.67
CA PRO A 240 -9.17 8.02 -4.22
C PRO A 240 -8.40 9.35 -4.22
N VAL A 241 -9.09 10.42 -4.61
CA VAL A 241 -8.56 11.80 -4.60
C VAL A 241 -8.35 12.26 -3.16
N SER A 242 -7.33 13.08 -2.91
CA SER A 242 -7.09 13.65 -1.58
C SER A 242 -8.20 14.63 -1.16
N TRP A 243 -8.40 14.81 0.14
CA TRP A 243 -9.37 15.78 0.66
C TRP A 243 -9.05 17.20 0.17
N ASN A 244 -7.78 17.60 0.23
CA ASN A 244 -7.31 18.89 -0.26
C ASN A 244 -7.72 19.17 -1.71
N GLU A 245 -7.44 18.22 -2.61
CA GLU A 245 -7.74 18.33 -4.03
C GLU A 245 -9.25 18.38 -4.28
N ALA A 246 -10.02 17.56 -3.58
CA ALA A 246 -11.48 17.53 -3.68
C ALA A 246 -12.10 18.86 -3.24
N VAL A 247 -11.65 19.42 -2.11
CA VAL A 247 -12.14 20.71 -1.59
C VAL A 247 -11.81 21.86 -2.55
N LYS A 248 -10.58 21.92 -3.05
CA LYS A 248 -10.16 22.95 -4.03
C LYS A 248 -10.93 22.86 -5.35
N ALA A 249 -11.30 21.65 -5.78
CA ALA A 249 -12.08 21.45 -6.99
C ALA A 249 -13.49 22.05 -6.91
N LEU A 250 -14.02 22.28 -5.69
CA LEU A 250 -15.32 22.92 -5.48
C LEU A 250 -15.33 24.42 -5.79
N ASN A 251 -14.16 25.06 -5.97
CA ASN A 251 -14.02 26.50 -6.25
C ASN A 251 -14.84 27.38 -5.29
N LEU A 252 -14.71 27.11 -3.99
CA LEU A 252 -15.47 27.80 -2.95
C LEU A 252 -14.86 29.16 -2.61
N PRO A 253 -15.62 30.06 -1.95
CA PRO A 253 -15.05 31.24 -1.32
C PRO A 253 -13.93 30.86 -0.33
N ALA A 254 -12.89 31.68 -0.25
CA ALA A 254 -11.68 31.38 0.52
C ALA A 254 -11.95 31.02 2.00
N GLU A 255 -12.96 31.63 2.61
CA GLU A 255 -13.35 31.37 3.99
C GLU A 255 -13.97 29.97 4.17
N GLU A 256 -14.88 29.57 3.26
CA GLU A 256 -15.48 28.23 3.27
C GLU A 256 -14.46 27.14 2.91
N GLU A 257 -13.57 27.43 1.95
CA GLU A 257 -12.49 26.52 1.58
C GLU A 257 -11.57 26.26 2.77
N ALA A 258 -11.12 27.31 3.47
CA ALA A 258 -10.24 27.19 4.63
C ALA A 258 -10.90 26.38 5.76
N GLN A 259 -12.21 26.56 5.99
CA GLN A 259 -12.96 25.78 6.98
C GLN A 259 -12.99 24.28 6.66
N LEU A 260 -13.18 23.91 5.39
CA LEU A 260 -13.15 22.51 4.98
C LEU A 260 -11.74 21.92 5.00
N LEU A 261 -10.73 22.68 4.56
CA LEU A 261 -9.34 22.23 4.58
C LEU A 261 -8.82 22.03 6.02
N ALA A 262 -9.35 22.75 7.00
CA ALA A 262 -9.03 22.54 8.41
C ALA A 262 -9.49 21.19 8.96
N LEU A 263 -10.31 20.44 8.23
CA LEU A 263 -10.70 19.08 8.57
C LEU A 263 -9.66 18.02 8.13
N GLU A 264 -8.64 18.40 7.35
CA GLU A 264 -7.58 17.50 6.87
C GLU A 264 -6.66 17.05 8.01
N ASP A 265 -6.26 15.77 8.01
CA ASP A 265 -5.33 15.17 8.98
C ASP A 265 -3.85 15.43 8.63
#